data_AF-A0A452IAM3-F1
#
_entry.id   AF-A0A452IAM3-F1
#
_cell.length_a   1.000
_cell.length_b   1.000
_cell.length_c   1.000
_cell.angle_alpha   90.00
_cell.angle_beta   90.00
_cell.angle_gamma   90.00
#
_symmetry.space_group_name_H-M   'P 1'
#
loop_
_entity.id
_entity.type
_entity.pdbx_description
1 polymer ?
#
loop_
_entity_poly.entity_id
_entity_poly.type
_entity_poly.pdbx_seq_one_letter_code
_entity_poly.pdbx_strand_id
1 'polypeptide(L)'
;MKVIKHSEQVLKTALISKNTQLVKLYENLESREKCLLNEAFQPDSVLFRPITLHSESDWISSHPEPTQDFEQFYNDPYRSRPTPRKSAIYVQPIGSFGDTKVSTEDYMKWLKDYCEAFYYGLSVKILEPVPVSHTGCAFRVNEYTCNLQIHAEDLLKYLKKKKPEDAFCIVGITMIDLYPRASWNFVFGQASLTEGQNHYIQKTV
;
A
#
# COMPACT_ATOMS: atom_id res chain seq x y z
N MET A 1 -16.33 -22.64 -6.51
CA MET A 1 -15.22 -22.29 -5.59
C MET A 1 -13.97 -23.02 -6.03
N LYS A 2 -12.90 -22.29 -6.37
CA LYS A 2 -11.63 -22.83 -6.85
C LYS A 2 -10.51 -22.29 -5.97
N VAL A 3 -9.68 -23.16 -5.41
CA VAL A 3 -8.51 -22.74 -4.60
C VAL A 3 -7.29 -22.68 -5.51
N ILE A 4 -6.58 -21.55 -5.51
CA ILE A 4 -5.31 -21.41 -6.23
C ILE A 4 -4.23 -22.08 -5.39
N LYS A 5 -3.57 -23.09 -5.95
CA LYS A 5 -2.48 -23.83 -5.28
C LYS A 5 -1.26 -23.89 -6.19
N HIS A 6 -0.09 -23.77 -5.57
CA HIS A 6 1.20 -23.96 -6.21
C HIS A 6 1.96 -25.06 -5.46
N SER A 7 2.87 -25.77 -6.14
CA SER A 7 3.76 -26.70 -5.46
C SER A 7 4.77 -25.93 -4.61
N GLU A 8 5.25 -26.55 -3.53
CA GLU A 8 6.31 -25.99 -2.70
C GLU A 8 7.54 -25.59 -3.53
N GLN A 9 7.91 -26.39 -4.54
CA GLN A 9 9.04 -26.08 -5.41
C GLN A 9 8.84 -24.79 -6.23
N VAL A 10 7.61 -24.54 -6.71
CA VAL A 10 7.27 -23.30 -7.43
C VAL A 10 7.35 -22.11 -6.48
N LEU A 11 6.78 -22.22 -5.28
CA LEU A 11 6.82 -21.15 -4.28
C LEU A 11 8.24 -20.84 -3.82
N LYS A 12 9.06 -21.87 -3.54
CA LYS A 12 10.49 -21.70 -3.19
C LYS A 12 11.25 -20.99 -4.30
N THR A 13 11.02 -21.38 -5.54
CA THR A 13 11.65 -20.74 -6.70
C THR A 13 11.24 -19.28 -6.81
N ALA A 14 9.95 -18.97 -6.61
CA ALA A 14 9.45 -17.60 -6.68
C ALA A 14 9.96 -16.71 -5.52
N LEU A 15 10.12 -17.26 -4.31
CA LEU A 15 10.54 -16.50 -3.14
C LEU A 15 12.06 -16.31 -3.04
N ILE A 16 12.85 -17.35 -3.34
CA ILE A 16 14.31 -17.35 -3.16
C ILE A 16 15.03 -16.98 -4.46
N SER A 17 14.42 -17.28 -5.62
CA SER A 17 15.03 -17.25 -6.95
C SER A 17 16.12 -18.31 -7.15
N LYS A 18 16.48 -18.56 -8.42
CA LYS A 18 17.65 -19.36 -8.85
C LYS A 18 18.92 -18.50 -8.97
N ASN A 19 18.78 -17.19 -8.86
CA ASN A 19 19.86 -16.23 -8.95
C ASN A 19 20.78 -16.34 -7.72
N THR A 20 22.06 -16.63 -7.94
CA THR A 20 23.03 -16.86 -6.87
C THR A 20 23.18 -15.68 -5.91
N GLN A 21 22.95 -14.44 -6.35
CA GLN A 21 22.99 -13.28 -5.46
C GLN A 21 21.79 -13.23 -4.51
N LEU A 22 20.59 -13.57 -5.01
CA LEU A 22 19.36 -13.57 -4.23
C LEU A 22 19.32 -14.74 -3.24
N VAL A 23 19.85 -15.90 -3.64
CA VAL A 23 20.06 -17.05 -2.74
C VAL A 23 20.96 -16.65 -1.56
N LYS A 24 22.11 -16.01 -1.82
CA LYS A 24 22.99 -15.50 -0.77
C LYS A 24 22.31 -14.47 0.14
N LEU A 25 21.44 -13.62 -0.43
CA LEU A 25 20.67 -12.66 0.35
C LEU A 25 19.71 -13.37 1.30
N TYR A 26 19.01 -14.40 0.83
CA TYR A 26 18.16 -15.25 1.66
C TYR A 26 18.97 -15.99 2.74
N GLU A 27 20.13 -16.52 2.40
CA GLU A 27 21.03 -17.21 3.36
C GLU A 27 21.55 -16.29 4.47
N ASN A 28 21.62 -14.98 4.23
CA ASN A 28 22.03 -14.00 5.24
C ASN A 28 20.89 -13.53 6.15
N LEU A 29 19.64 -13.89 5.88
CA LEU A 29 18.51 -13.56 6.75
C LEU A 29 18.63 -14.25 8.12
N GLU A 30 18.09 -13.60 9.15
CA GLU A 30 18.02 -14.17 10.49
C GLU A 30 17.15 -15.43 10.51
N SER A 31 17.42 -16.32 11.47
CA SER A 31 16.66 -17.57 11.61
C SER A 31 15.15 -17.33 11.77
N ARG A 32 14.76 -16.24 12.43
CA ARG A 32 13.35 -15.86 12.63
C ARG A 32 12.68 -15.44 11.32
N GLU A 33 13.37 -14.67 10.49
CA GLU A 33 12.88 -14.24 9.18
C GLU A 33 12.72 -15.44 8.25
N LYS A 34 13.72 -16.34 8.21
CA LYS A 34 13.63 -17.59 7.44
C LYS A 34 12.48 -18.47 7.92
N CYS A 35 12.25 -18.55 9.23
CA CYS A 35 11.12 -19.28 9.79
C CYS A 35 9.79 -18.72 9.29
N LEU A 36 9.61 -17.39 9.33
CA LEU A 36 8.42 -16.72 8.79
C LEU A 36 8.24 -16.99 7.29
N LEU A 37 9.30 -16.88 6.50
CA LEU A 37 9.22 -17.12 5.06
C LEU A 37 8.89 -18.58 4.72
N ASN A 38 9.37 -19.53 5.53
CA ASN A 38 9.08 -20.96 5.33
C ASN A 38 7.62 -21.33 5.59
N GLU A 39 6.89 -20.53 6.37
CA GLU A 39 5.44 -20.69 6.56
C GLU A 39 4.68 -20.57 5.23
N ALA A 40 5.19 -19.79 4.26
CA ALA A 40 4.58 -19.67 2.94
C ALA A 40 4.57 -20.98 2.14
N PHE A 41 5.38 -21.96 2.54
CA PHE A 41 5.47 -23.27 1.88
C PHE A 41 4.64 -24.34 2.58
N GLN A 42 4.15 -24.07 3.79
CA GLN A 42 3.38 -25.04 4.57
C GLN A 42 1.92 -25.03 4.12
N PRO A 43 1.35 -26.16 3.65
CA PRO A 43 -0.03 -26.21 3.17
C PRO A 43 -1.07 -25.80 4.22
N ASP A 44 -0.75 -26.01 5.50
CA ASP A 44 -1.62 -25.77 6.65
C ASP A 44 -1.26 -24.47 7.41
N SER A 45 -0.38 -23.62 6.85
CA SER A 45 -0.03 -22.37 7.50
C SER A 45 -1.26 -21.47 7.63
N VAL A 46 -1.49 -20.97 8.84
CA VAL A 46 -2.52 -19.97 9.08
C VAL A 46 -2.11 -18.58 8.59
N LEU A 47 -0.82 -18.35 8.36
CA LEU A 47 -0.27 -17.07 7.94
C LEU A 47 -0.42 -16.83 6.44
N PHE A 48 -0.19 -17.88 5.64
CA PHE A 48 -0.19 -17.80 4.17
C PHE A 48 -1.21 -18.78 3.58
N ARG A 49 -2.49 -18.53 3.87
CA ARG A 49 -3.57 -19.38 3.35
C ARG A 49 -3.69 -19.26 1.83
N PRO A 50 -3.95 -20.37 1.11
CA PRO A 50 -4.24 -20.32 -0.32
C PRO A 50 -5.43 -19.42 -0.65
N ILE A 51 -5.33 -18.69 -1.76
CA ILE A 51 -6.41 -17.83 -2.25
C ILE A 51 -7.57 -18.70 -2.74
N THR A 52 -8.77 -18.38 -2.25
CA THR A 52 -10.00 -19.06 -2.65
C THR A 52 -10.82 -18.15 -3.55
N LEU A 53 -11.04 -18.58 -4.79
CA LEU A 53 -11.92 -17.93 -5.74
C LEU A 53 -13.35 -18.47 -5.55
N HIS A 54 -14.28 -17.56 -5.30
CA HIS A 54 -15.69 -17.84 -5.14
C HIS A 54 -16.44 -17.73 -6.46
N SER A 55 -16.06 -16.79 -7.34
CA SER A 55 -16.75 -16.53 -8.61
C SER A 55 -15.84 -15.99 -9.73
N GLU A 56 -16.36 -15.91 -10.96
CA GLU A 56 -15.69 -15.23 -12.08
C GLU A 56 -15.62 -13.71 -11.90
N SER A 57 -16.47 -13.16 -11.03
CA SER A 57 -16.48 -11.74 -10.67
C SER A 57 -15.40 -11.37 -9.65
N ASP A 58 -14.65 -12.34 -9.13
CA ASP A 58 -13.53 -12.09 -8.24
C ASP A 58 -12.43 -11.33 -8.99
N TRP A 59 -11.75 -10.40 -8.30
CA TRP A 59 -10.79 -9.49 -8.94
C TRP A 59 -9.73 -10.20 -9.78
N ILE A 60 -9.11 -11.25 -9.24
CA ILE A 60 -8.05 -12.03 -9.91
C ILE A 60 -8.55 -12.64 -11.23
N SER A 61 -9.82 -13.04 -11.30
CA SER A 61 -10.42 -13.63 -12.50
C SER A 61 -10.83 -12.55 -13.50
N SER A 62 -11.43 -11.46 -13.02
CA SER A 62 -11.95 -10.37 -13.86
C SER A 62 -10.86 -9.42 -14.38
N HIS A 63 -9.74 -9.31 -13.68
CA HIS A 63 -8.64 -8.40 -13.97
C HIS A 63 -7.30 -9.17 -13.91
N PRO A 64 -6.96 -9.93 -14.96
CA PRO A 64 -5.71 -10.68 -14.97
C PRO A 64 -4.50 -9.73 -14.95
N GLU A 65 -3.75 -9.79 -13.86
CA GLU A 65 -2.51 -9.04 -13.65
C GLU A 65 -1.28 -9.95 -13.86
N PRO A 66 -0.16 -9.44 -14.39
CA PRO A 66 1.08 -10.19 -14.47
C PRO A 66 1.56 -10.62 -13.07
N THR A 67 1.99 -11.87 -12.93
CA THR A 67 2.62 -12.33 -11.68
C THR A 67 3.98 -11.66 -11.49
N GLN A 68 4.37 -11.41 -10.24
CA GLN A 68 5.69 -10.91 -9.87
C GLN A 68 6.35 -11.85 -8.86
N ASP A 69 7.50 -12.41 -9.19
CA ASP A 69 8.36 -13.15 -8.25
C ASP A 69 9.39 -12.24 -7.56
N PHE A 70 10.15 -12.79 -6.60
CA PHE A 70 11.12 -11.99 -5.84
C PHE A 70 12.25 -11.45 -6.70
N GLU A 71 12.68 -12.17 -7.75
CA GLU A 71 13.74 -11.69 -8.64
C GLU A 71 13.26 -10.52 -9.50
N GLN A 72 12.06 -10.62 -10.05
CA GLN A 72 11.40 -9.54 -10.78
C GLN A 72 11.21 -8.31 -9.89
N PHE A 73 10.72 -8.50 -8.66
CA PHE A 73 10.61 -7.41 -7.69
C PHE A 73 11.98 -6.80 -7.37
N TYR A 74 12.99 -7.63 -7.12
CA TYR A 74 14.31 -7.15 -6.70
C TYR A 74 15.02 -6.34 -7.79
N ASN A 75 14.86 -6.76 -9.05
CA ASN A 75 15.47 -6.15 -10.23
C ASN A 75 14.65 -5.01 -10.85
N ASP A 76 13.46 -4.70 -10.31
CA ASP A 76 12.63 -3.62 -10.81
C ASP A 76 13.39 -2.27 -10.69
N PRO A 77 13.65 -1.56 -11.81
CA PRO A 77 14.37 -0.27 -11.78
C PRO A 77 13.61 0.83 -11.02
N TYR A 78 12.30 0.67 -10.82
CA TYR A 78 11.46 1.59 -10.07
C TYR A 78 11.35 1.23 -8.58
N ARG A 79 11.97 0.12 -8.15
CA ARG A 79 12.00 -0.27 -6.74
C ARG A 79 12.78 0.74 -5.92
N SER A 80 12.07 1.42 -5.00
CA SER A 80 12.71 2.26 -4.00
C SER A 80 13.04 1.44 -2.76
N ARG A 81 14.24 1.63 -2.21
CA ARG A 81 14.68 1.00 -0.97
C ARG A 81 14.79 2.05 0.14
N PRO A 82 14.28 1.78 1.35
CA PRO A 82 14.60 2.59 2.50
C PRO A 82 16.11 2.75 2.66
N THR A 83 16.52 3.94 3.09
CA THR A 83 17.91 4.21 3.46
C THR A 83 17.93 4.76 4.88
N PRO A 84 19.06 4.75 5.59
CA PRO A 84 19.15 5.38 6.92
C PRO A 84 18.75 6.87 6.91
N ARG A 85 18.84 7.54 5.77
CA ARG A 85 18.38 8.92 5.58
C ARG A 85 16.92 9.06 5.18
N LYS A 86 16.30 7.99 4.65
CA LYS A 86 14.91 7.96 4.16
C LYS A 86 14.22 6.72 4.73
N SER A 87 13.86 6.78 6.01
CA SER A 87 13.35 5.66 6.81
C SER A 87 12.04 5.98 7.54
N ALA A 88 11.37 7.07 7.18
CA ALA A 88 10.07 7.45 7.75
C ALA A 88 8.95 7.37 6.71
N ILE A 89 7.84 6.74 7.07
CA ILE A 89 6.55 6.85 6.38
C ILE A 89 5.79 7.98 7.06
N TYR A 90 5.47 9.03 6.32
CA TYR A 90 4.61 10.09 6.83
C TYR A 90 3.17 9.85 6.42
N VAL A 91 2.24 10.02 7.35
CA VAL A 91 0.80 9.93 7.07
C VAL A 91 0.21 11.32 7.28
N GLN A 92 -0.41 11.87 6.24
CA GLN A 92 -1.09 13.17 6.27
C GLN A 92 -2.61 12.93 6.27
N PRO A 93 -3.30 13.14 7.40
CA PRO A 93 -4.75 13.19 7.42
C PRO A 93 -5.25 14.43 6.69
N ILE A 94 -6.24 14.25 5.80
CA ILE A 94 -6.81 15.31 4.97
C ILE A 94 -8.33 15.30 5.12
N GLY A 95 -8.88 16.42 5.53
CA GLY A 95 -10.31 16.55 5.82
C GLY A 95 -10.72 16.01 7.18
N SER A 96 -12.03 15.99 7.43
CA SER A 96 -12.61 15.41 8.64
C SER A 96 -12.83 13.91 8.46
N PHE A 97 -12.56 13.15 9.52
CA PHE A 97 -12.84 11.72 9.57
C PHE A 97 -14.24 11.40 10.10
N GLY A 98 -15.03 12.44 10.43
CA GLY A 98 -16.42 12.33 10.87
C GLY A 98 -16.59 11.74 12.28
N ASP A 99 -17.84 11.71 12.74
CA ASP A 99 -18.22 11.10 14.01
C ASP A 99 -18.44 9.59 13.81
N THR A 100 -17.35 8.83 13.77
CA THR A 100 -17.46 7.36 13.76
C THR A 100 -17.47 6.80 15.18
N LYS A 101 -17.88 5.53 15.34
CA LYS A 101 -17.82 4.84 16.64
C LYS A 101 -16.39 4.73 17.20
N VAL A 102 -15.38 4.92 16.34
CA VAL A 102 -13.97 4.89 16.68
C VAL A 102 -13.44 6.33 16.63
N SER A 103 -12.68 6.74 17.63
CA SER A 103 -12.07 8.07 17.58
C SER A 103 -11.07 8.15 16.43
N THR A 104 -10.90 9.35 15.85
CA THR A 104 -9.87 9.54 14.80
C THR A 104 -8.49 9.16 15.34
N GLU A 105 -8.22 9.45 16.61
CA GLU A 105 -6.96 9.12 17.29
C GLU A 105 -6.71 7.59 17.33
N ASP A 106 -7.72 6.81 17.70
CA ASP A 106 -7.61 5.34 17.72
C ASP A 106 -7.36 4.78 16.32
N TYR A 107 -8.06 5.31 15.32
CA TYR A 107 -7.86 4.91 13.92
C TYR A 107 -6.42 5.21 13.45
N MET A 108 -5.90 6.40 13.74
CA MET A 108 -4.52 6.76 13.40
C MET A 108 -3.50 5.89 14.14
N LYS A 109 -3.78 5.57 15.40
CA LYS A 109 -2.92 4.68 16.20
C LYS A 109 -2.87 3.28 15.57
N TRP A 110 -4.02 2.69 15.23
CA TRP A 110 -4.03 1.38 14.58
C TRP A 110 -3.34 1.42 13.22
N LEU A 111 -3.60 2.45 12.40
CA LEU A 111 -2.93 2.61 11.12
C LEU A 111 -1.42 2.65 11.29
N LYS A 112 -0.93 3.41 12.27
CA LYS A 112 0.49 3.46 12.64
C LYS A 112 1.00 2.07 13.01
N ASP A 113 0.35 1.40 13.95
CA ASP A 113 0.76 0.09 14.47
C ASP A 113 0.81 -0.96 13.33
N TYR A 114 -0.17 -0.98 12.44
CA TYR A 114 -0.20 -1.87 11.27
C TYR A 114 0.90 -1.53 10.26
N CYS A 115 1.13 -0.25 9.97
CA CYS A 115 2.18 0.15 9.05
C CYS A 115 3.57 -0.18 9.58
N GLU A 116 3.86 0.04 10.87
CA GLU A 116 5.16 -0.31 11.47
C GLU A 116 5.38 -1.83 11.53
N ALA A 117 4.31 -2.60 11.73
CA ALA A 117 4.37 -4.06 11.68
C ALA A 117 4.65 -4.61 10.27
N PHE A 118 4.01 -4.04 9.24
CA PHE A 118 4.15 -4.51 7.86
C PHE A 118 5.43 -3.99 7.20
N TYR A 119 5.76 -2.72 7.41
CA TYR A 119 6.95 -2.07 6.87
C TYR A 119 8.08 -2.08 7.90
N TYR A 120 8.48 -3.28 8.30
CA TYR A 120 9.49 -3.48 9.34
C TYR A 120 10.76 -2.66 9.08
N GLY A 121 11.22 -1.97 10.13
CA GLY A 121 12.38 -1.07 10.08
C GLY A 121 12.09 0.35 9.59
N LEU A 122 10.86 0.65 9.15
CA LEU A 122 10.40 2.03 8.91
C LEU A 122 9.66 2.56 10.12
N SER A 123 9.88 3.85 10.44
CA SER A 123 9.09 4.57 11.43
C SER A 123 7.87 5.20 10.77
N VAL A 124 6.72 5.24 11.46
CA VAL A 124 5.52 5.87 10.93
C VAL A 124 5.20 7.13 11.76
N LYS A 125 5.10 8.27 11.06
CA LYS A 125 4.84 9.59 11.64
C LYS A 125 3.51 10.12 11.12
N ILE A 126 2.53 10.25 12.01
CA ILE A 126 1.25 10.87 11.69
C ILE A 126 1.41 12.40 11.81
N LEU A 127 1.08 13.12 10.75
CA LEU A 127 1.10 14.58 10.70
C LEU A 127 -0.22 15.15 11.21
N GLU A 128 -0.19 16.44 11.58
CA GLU A 128 -1.39 17.17 11.94
C GLU A 128 -2.43 17.15 10.81
N PRO A 129 -3.72 16.90 11.09
CA PRO A 129 -4.76 16.93 10.08
C PRO A 129 -4.82 18.27 9.35
N VAL A 130 -4.97 18.23 8.03
CA VAL A 130 -5.15 19.44 7.22
C VAL A 130 -6.58 19.50 6.65
N PRO A 131 -7.25 20.67 6.70
CA PRO A 131 -8.52 20.83 6.02
C PRO A 131 -8.32 20.76 4.50
N VAL A 132 -9.31 20.24 3.78
CA VAL A 132 -9.25 20.15 2.30
C VAL A 132 -9.04 21.52 1.65
N SER A 133 -9.61 22.59 2.21
CA SER A 133 -9.41 23.95 1.70
C SER A 133 -7.94 24.39 1.69
N HIS A 134 -7.09 23.82 2.54
CA HIS A 134 -5.67 24.16 2.62
C HIS A 134 -4.81 23.39 1.60
N THR A 135 -5.33 22.33 0.97
CA THR A 135 -4.58 21.60 -0.05
C THR A 135 -4.53 22.34 -1.38
N GLY A 136 -5.52 23.20 -1.64
CA GLY A 136 -5.69 23.91 -2.92
C GLY A 136 -6.04 22.98 -4.08
N CYS A 137 -6.48 21.75 -3.79
CA CYS A 137 -6.87 20.79 -4.82
C CYS A 137 -8.19 21.20 -5.48
N ALA A 138 -8.32 20.91 -6.77
CA ALA A 138 -9.63 20.96 -7.41
C ALA A 138 -10.59 19.96 -6.75
N PHE A 139 -11.86 20.34 -6.68
CA PHE A 139 -12.93 19.50 -6.16
C PHE A 139 -14.14 19.55 -7.09
N ARG A 140 -14.97 18.52 -7.00
CA ARG A 140 -16.29 18.48 -7.63
C ARG A 140 -17.30 17.90 -6.66
N VAL A 141 -18.58 18.19 -6.90
CA VAL A 141 -19.68 17.43 -6.27
C VAL A 141 -20.16 16.43 -7.31
N ASN A 142 -20.17 15.15 -6.95
CA ASN A 142 -20.70 14.13 -7.83
C ASN A 142 -22.21 14.33 -7.99
N GLU A 143 -22.70 14.46 -9.23
CA GLU A 143 -24.12 14.75 -9.50
C GLU A 143 -25.07 13.62 -9.08
N TYR A 144 -24.57 12.37 -8.99
CA TYR A 144 -25.37 11.20 -8.63
C TYR A 144 -25.36 10.92 -7.14
N THR A 145 -24.20 11.02 -6.49
CA THR A 145 -24.06 10.71 -5.05
C THR A 145 -24.17 11.94 -4.16
N CYS A 146 -24.10 13.14 -4.73
CA CYS A 146 -23.99 14.42 -4.01
C CYS A 146 -22.77 14.52 -3.08
N ASN A 147 -21.81 13.60 -3.20
CA ASN A 147 -20.59 13.61 -2.39
C ASN A 147 -19.55 14.56 -2.97
N LEU A 148 -18.81 15.22 -2.08
CA LEU A 148 -17.61 15.96 -2.44
C LEU A 148 -16.53 14.97 -2.90
N GLN A 149 -15.84 15.29 -4.00
CA GLN A 149 -14.71 14.51 -4.49
C GLN A 149 -13.50 15.43 -4.73
N ILE A 150 -12.30 14.97 -4.35
CA ILE A 150 -11.04 15.69 -4.50
C ILE A 150 -10.28 15.14 -5.72
N HIS A 151 -9.66 16.02 -6.50
CA HIS A 151 -8.84 15.63 -7.63
C HIS A 151 -7.57 14.92 -7.15
N ALA A 152 -7.41 13.65 -7.50
CA ALA A 152 -6.36 12.79 -6.97
C ALA A 152 -4.95 13.26 -7.39
N GLU A 153 -4.79 13.77 -8.61
CA GLU A 153 -3.48 14.26 -9.11
C GLU A 153 -3.04 15.56 -8.42
N ASP A 154 -3.99 16.46 -8.12
CA ASP A 154 -3.68 17.69 -7.39
C ASP A 154 -3.26 17.37 -5.96
N LEU A 155 -3.91 16.37 -5.37
CA LEU A 155 -3.53 15.87 -4.07
C LEU A 155 -2.10 15.34 -4.13
N LEU A 156 -1.76 14.43 -5.07
CA LEU A 156 -0.38 13.94 -5.31
C LEU A 156 0.64 15.08 -5.37
N LYS A 157 0.34 16.16 -6.10
CA LYS A 157 1.20 17.35 -6.17
C LYS A 157 1.32 18.05 -4.82
N TYR A 158 0.25 18.16 -4.05
CA TYR A 158 0.27 18.70 -2.69
C TYR A 158 1.18 17.89 -1.76
N LEU A 159 1.01 16.57 -1.65
CA LEU A 159 1.88 15.79 -0.76
C LEU A 159 3.32 15.76 -1.22
N LYS A 160 3.59 15.74 -2.53
CA LYS A 160 4.96 15.85 -3.03
C LYS A 160 5.67 17.10 -2.49
N LYS A 161 4.94 18.22 -2.38
CA LYS A 161 5.47 19.47 -1.79
C LYS A 161 5.61 19.40 -0.27
N LYS A 162 4.79 18.58 0.41
CA LYS A 162 4.80 18.41 1.87
C LYS A 162 5.73 17.30 2.35
N LYS A 163 6.22 16.44 1.46
CA LYS A 163 7.07 15.30 1.77
C LYS A 163 8.35 15.78 2.48
N PRO A 164 8.58 15.37 3.75
CA PRO A 164 9.83 15.68 4.45
C PRO A 164 11.05 15.03 3.79
N GLU A 165 12.24 15.58 4.03
CA GLU A 165 13.48 15.08 3.41
C GLU A 165 13.84 13.66 3.87
N ASP A 166 13.54 13.33 5.13
CA ASP A 166 13.77 12.01 5.74
C ASP A 166 12.67 10.98 5.40
N ALA A 167 11.67 11.39 4.62
CA ALA A 167 10.57 10.53 4.24
C ALA A 167 10.99 9.50 3.19
N PHE A 168 10.80 8.22 3.52
CA PHE A 168 10.74 7.15 2.53
C PHE A 168 9.56 7.43 1.58
N CYS A 169 8.37 7.59 2.15
CA CYS A 169 7.15 7.98 1.45
C CYS A 169 6.29 8.92 2.30
N ILE A 170 5.35 9.60 1.65
CA ILE A 170 4.25 10.29 2.31
C ILE A 170 2.93 9.73 1.77
N VAL A 171 2.00 9.47 2.67
CA VAL A 171 0.69 8.88 2.41
C VAL A 171 -0.40 9.84 2.84
N GLY A 172 -1.29 10.21 1.93
CA GLY A 172 -2.47 10.99 2.30
C GLY A 172 -3.64 10.07 2.55
N ILE A 173 -4.35 10.33 3.64
CA ILE A 173 -5.55 9.59 3.99
C ILE A 173 -6.71 10.58 4.13
N THR A 174 -7.85 10.22 3.55
CA THR A 174 -9.05 11.05 3.48
C THR A 174 -10.28 10.16 3.46
N MET A 175 -11.36 10.64 4.08
CA MET A 175 -12.70 10.04 3.98
C MET A 175 -13.55 10.64 2.85
N ILE A 176 -12.99 11.63 2.15
CA ILE A 176 -13.60 12.28 0.99
C ILE A 176 -13.17 11.53 -0.27
N ASP A 177 -14.14 11.27 -1.15
CA ASP A 177 -13.92 10.54 -2.40
C ASP A 177 -12.82 11.18 -3.26
N LEU A 178 -12.04 10.34 -3.95
CA LEU A 178 -11.03 10.78 -4.91
C LEU A 178 -11.51 10.52 -6.34
N TYR A 179 -11.24 11.45 -7.25
CA TYR A 179 -11.43 11.22 -8.69
C TYR A 179 -10.13 11.50 -9.47
N PRO A 180 -9.74 10.61 -10.41
CA PRO A 180 -8.47 10.73 -11.11
C PRO A 180 -8.55 11.64 -12.34
N ARG A 181 -9.73 11.72 -12.99
CA ARG A 181 -10.00 12.44 -14.24
C ARG A 181 -11.49 12.77 -14.32
N ALA A 182 -11.87 13.78 -15.11
CA ALA A 182 -13.27 14.21 -15.25
C ALA A 182 -14.22 13.05 -15.64
N SER A 183 -13.78 12.13 -16.49
CA SER A 183 -14.58 11.00 -17.01
C SER A 183 -14.65 9.77 -16.10
N TRP A 184 -13.98 9.77 -14.95
CA TRP A 184 -13.91 8.60 -14.06
C TRP A 184 -14.70 8.86 -12.78
N ASN A 185 -15.45 7.87 -12.28
CA ASN A 185 -16.33 8.00 -11.12
C ASN A 185 -15.59 8.18 -9.77
N PHE A 186 -14.69 7.26 -9.40
CA PHE A 186 -13.86 7.36 -8.20
C PHE A 186 -12.63 6.42 -8.26
N VAL A 187 -11.65 6.63 -7.38
CA VAL A 187 -10.52 5.70 -7.14
C VAL A 187 -10.28 5.50 -5.65
N PHE A 188 -10.00 4.26 -5.23
CA PHE A 188 -9.66 3.96 -3.84
C PHE A 188 -8.27 4.44 -3.42
N GLY A 189 -7.45 4.88 -4.36
CA GLY A 189 -6.09 5.30 -4.07
C GLY A 189 -5.31 5.55 -5.35
N GLN A 190 -4.26 6.34 -5.27
CA GLN A 190 -3.34 6.56 -6.38
C GLN A 190 -1.91 6.68 -5.84
N ALA A 191 -0.97 6.13 -6.59
CA ALA A 191 0.44 6.16 -6.24
C ALA A 191 1.31 6.72 -7.37
N SER A 192 2.40 7.38 -7.01
CA SER A 192 3.49 7.75 -7.92
C SER A 192 4.72 6.88 -7.61
N LEU A 193 5.05 5.98 -8.53
CA LEU A 193 6.12 4.99 -8.36
C LEU A 193 7.51 5.52 -8.74
N THR A 194 7.59 6.59 -9.52
CA THR A 194 8.83 7.08 -10.13
C THR A 194 9.48 8.24 -9.37
N GLU A 195 8.76 8.91 -8.48
CA GLU A 195 9.20 10.18 -7.88
C GLU A 195 9.07 10.19 -6.35
N GLY A 196 9.71 9.20 -5.72
CA GLY A 196 9.79 9.12 -4.26
C GLY A 196 8.53 8.60 -3.59
N GLN A 197 7.79 7.68 -4.23
CA GLN A 197 6.70 6.92 -3.61
C GLN A 197 5.70 7.79 -2.84
N ASN A 198 4.89 8.57 -3.55
CA ASN A 198 3.72 9.20 -2.93
C ASN A 198 2.54 8.26 -3.10
N HIS A 199 1.81 7.95 -2.04
CA HIS A 199 0.63 7.07 -2.09
C HIS A 199 -0.57 7.76 -1.46
N TYR A 200 -1.77 7.40 -1.89
CA TYR A 200 -3.01 7.71 -1.17
C TYR A 200 -3.82 6.45 -1.02
N ILE A 201 -4.49 6.35 0.13
CA ILE A 201 -5.47 5.33 0.39
C ILE A 201 -6.75 6.07 0.81
N GLN A 202 -7.77 5.97 -0.03
CA GLN A 202 -9.15 6.26 0.33
C GLN A 202 -9.70 5.01 1.03
N LYS A 203 -10.16 5.18 2.27
CA LYS A 203 -10.94 4.14 2.96
C LYS A 203 -12.42 4.50 2.84
N THR A 204 -13.13 3.78 1.99
CA THR A 204 -14.60 3.80 1.99
C THR A 204 -15.07 2.85 3.10
N VAL A 205 -15.89 3.35 4.02
CA VAL A 205 -16.58 2.52 5.03
C VAL A 205 -17.87 1.99 4.43
#